data_AF-A0A3D4W1M4-F1
#
_entry.id   AF-A0A3D4W1M4-F1
#
_cell.length_a   1.000
_cell.length_b   1.000
_cell.length_c   1.000
_cell.angle_alpha   90.00
_cell.angle_beta   90.00
_cell.angle_gamma   90.00
#
_symmetry.space_group_name_H-M   'P 1'
#
loop_
_entity.id
_entity.type
_entity.pdbx_description
1 polymer ?
#
loop_
_entity_poly.entity_id
_entity_poly.type
_entity_poly.pdbx_seq_one_letter_code
_entity_poly.pdbx_strand_id
1 'polypeptide(L)' 'MDLLNTFASLFSNFGNLTWQMVVMWGIGALLIYLAIAKKMEPSLLLPMGFGAILVNLP' A
#
# COMPACT_ATOMS: atom_id res chain seq x y z
N MET A 1 -33.20 0.70 -7.86
CA MET A 1 -32.18 -0.37 -7.99
C MET A 1 -30.80 0.20 -8.36
N ASP A 2 -30.68 1.49 -8.66
CA ASP A 2 -29.42 2.07 -9.13
C ASP A 2 -28.48 2.53 -8.01
N LEU A 3 -28.99 3.08 -6.91
CA LEU A 3 -28.14 3.59 -5.83
C LEU A 3 -27.33 2.45 -5.16
N LEU A 4 -27.99 1.39 -4.72
CA LEU A 4 -27.32 0.24 -4.08
C LEU A 4 -26.29 -0.42 -4.99
N ASN A 5 -26.54 -0.49 -6.30
CA ASN A 5 -25.60 -1.04 -7.28
C ASN A 5 -24.41 -0.11 -7.53
N THR A 6 -24.61 1.21 -7.53
CA THR A 6 -23.52 2.19 -7.59
C THR A 6 -22.65 2.13 -6.33
N PHE A 7 -23.25 2.04 -5.14
CA PHE A 7 -22.51 1.83 -3.90
C PHE A 7 -21.76 0.48 -3.92
N ALA A 8 -22.39 -0.60 -4.39
CA ALA A 8 -21.73 -1.89 -4.57
C ALA A 8 -20.55 -1.83 -5.56
N SER A 9 -20.63 -1.01 -6.62
CA SER A 9 -19.53 -0.82 -7.58
C SER A 9 -18.35 0.00 -7.05
N LEU A 10 -18.56 0.82 -6.02
CA LEU A 10 -17.47 1.50 -5.30
C LEU A 10 -16.67 0.50 -4.45
N PHE A 11 -17.34 -0.48 -3.87
CA PHE A 11 -16.70 -1.55 -3.09
C PHE A 11 -16.24 -2.74 -3.95
N SER A 12 -16.71 -2.89 -5.19
CA SER A 12 -16.25 -3.98 -6.07
C SER A 12 -14.77 -3.86 -6.45
N ASN A 13 -14.21 -2.65 -6.45
CA ASN A 13 -12.78 -2.42 -6.68
C ASN A 13 -11.89 -2.80 -5.50
N PHE A 14 -12.41 -2.81 -4.26
CA PHE A 14 -11.67 -3.31 -3.09
C PHE A 14 -11.31 -4.81 -3.21
N GLY A 15 -12.08 -5.56 -4.01
CA GLY A 15 -11.80 -6.97 -4.32
C GLY A 15 -10.68 -7.17 -5.35
N ASN A 16 -10.21 -6.11 -6.00
CA ASN A 16 -9.15 -6.16 -7.02
C ASN A 16 -7.73 -6.15 -6.41
N LEU A 17 -7.63 -6.64 -5.17
CA LEU A 17 -6.38 -6.80 -4.45
C LEU A 17 -5.50 -7.80 -5.21
N THR A 18 -4.55 -7.26 -5.97
CA THR A 18 -3.59 -8.09 -6.67
C THR A 18 -2.54 -8.58 -5.68
N TRP A 19 -2.03 -9.81 -5.86
CA TRP A 19 -0.95 -10.32 -5.01
C TRP A 19 0.32 -9.45 -5.09
N GLN A 20 0.51 -8.73 -6.21
CA GLN A 20 1.59 -7.77 -6.41
C GLN A 20 1.53 -6.62 -5.42
N MET A 21 0.33 -6.11 -5.10
CA MET A 21 0.13 -5.07 -4.08
C MET A 21 0.59 -5.54 -2.70
N VAL A 22 0.23 -6.78 -2.33
CA VAL A 22 0.62 -7.38 -1.04
C VAL A 22 2.15 -7.53 -0.94
N VAL A 23 2.82 -7.94 -2.03
CA VAL A 23 4.28 -8.01 -2.07
C VAL A 23 4.91 -6.62 -1.92
N MET A 24 4.37 -5.62 -2.61
CA MET A 24 4.88 -4.24 -2.52
C MET A 24 4.68 -3.63 -1.13
N TRP A 25 3.59 -3.97 -0.43
CA TRP A 25 3.41 -3.59 0.97
C TRP A 25 4.45 -4.24 1.88
N GLY A 26 4.78 -5.51 1.64
CA GLY A 26 5.87 -6.20 2.33
C GLY A 26 7.22 -5.50 2.12
N ILE A 27 7.52 -5.09 0.88
CA ILE A 27 8.73 -4.34 0.56
C ILE A 27 8.71 -2.96 1.25
N GLY A 28 7.62 -2.22 1.17
CA GLY A 28 7.48 -0.92 1.82
C GLY A 28 7.66 -0.99 3.34
N ALA A 29 7.07 -1.99 3.99
CA ALA A 29 7.26 -2.26 5.41
C ALA A 29 8.70 -2.64 5.75
N LEU A 30 9.37 -3.41 4.88
CA LEU A 30 10.78 -3.76 5.05
C LEU A 30 11.70 -2.54 4.93
N LEU A 31 11.44 -1.63 3.99
CA LEU A 31 12.17 -0.37 3.85
C LEU A 31 11.97 0.55 5.07
N ILE A 32 10.74 0.66 5.58
CA ILE A 32 10.44 1.38 6.82
C ILE A 32 11.17 0.74 8.01
N TYR A 33 11.17 -0.60 8.09
CA TYR A 33 11.89 -1.33 9.14
C TYR A 33 13.40 -1.04 9.09
N LEU A 34 14.03 -1.06 7.91
CA LEU A 34 15.44 -0.73 7.75
C LEU A 34 15.74 0.74 8.11
N ALA A 35 14.84 1.67 7.74
CA ALA A 35 14.95 3.08 8.09
C ALA A 35 14.92 3.31 9.61
N ILE A 36 14.01 2.63 10.32
CA ILE A 36 13.80 2.84 11.77
C ILE A 36 14.74 1.98 12.62
N ALA A 37 14.75 0.67 12.38
CA ALA A 37 15.49 -0.29 13.21
C ALA A 37 16.99 -0.27 12.92
N LYS A 38 17.39 -0.13 11.65
CA LYS A 38 18.82 -0.05 11.28
C LYS A 38 19.35 1.37 11.10
N LYS A 39 18.49 2.41 11.17
CA LYS A 39 18.86 3.83 10.94
C LYS A 39 19.62 4.04 9.62
N MET A 40 19.40 3.17 8.64
CA MET A 40 19.95 3.35 7.30
C MET A 40 19.16 4.44 6.61
N GLU A 41 19.83 5.51 6.18
CA GLU A 41 19.28 6.64 5.42
C GLU A 41 17.80 6.94 5.70
N PRO A 42 17.41 7.23 6.96
CA PRO A 42 16.00 7.29 7.35
C PRO A 42 15.25 8.43 6.66
N SER A 43 15.95 9.50 6.28
CA SER A 43 15.40 10.62 5.50
C SER A 43 14.95 10.22 4.08
N LEU A 44 15.49 9.13 3.52
CA LEU A 44 15.15 8.63 2.19
C LEU A 44 14.28 7.36 2.26
N LEU A 45 14.71 6.37 3.03
CA LEU A 45 14.08 5.05 3.09
C LEU A 45 12.68 5.10 3.72
N LEU A 46 12.46 5.99 4.70
CA LEU A 46 11.16 6.16 5.33
C LEU A 46 10.12 6.72 4.35
N PRO A 47 10.31 7.89 3.70
CA PRO A 47 9.36 8.39 2.70
C PRO A 47 9.22 7.45 1.49
N MET A 48 10.28 6.74 1.09
CA MET A 48 10.22 5.76 0.00
C MET A 48 9.34 4.56 0.37
N GLY A 49 9.50 4.00 1.57
CA GLY A 49 8.68 2.88 2.06
C GLY A 49 7.21 3.29 2.26
N PHE A 50 6.95 4.48 2.78
CA PHE A 50 5.59 5.04 2.85
C PHE A 50 4.98 5.24 1.45
N GLY A 51 5.74 5.81 0.51
CA GLY A 51 5.29 5.98 -0.87
C GLY A 51 4.95 4.65 -1.55
N ALA A 52 5.77 3.63 -1.34
CA ALA A 52 5.52 2.28 -1.86
C ALA A 52 4.22 1.67 -1.32
N ILE A 53 3.88 1.88 -0.05
CA ILE A 53 2.61 1.40 0.51
C ILE A 53 1.44 2.19 -0.07
N LEU A 54 1.52 3.52 -0.08
CA LEU A 54 0.42 4.40 -0.50
C LEU A 54 0.05 4.24 -1.99
N VAL A 55 1.04 4.09 -2.88
CA VAL A 55 0.81 3.91 -4.33
C VAL A 55 0.23 2.54 -4.66
N ASN A 56 0.43 1.54 -3.80
CA ASN A 56 -0.05 0.18 -4.00
C ASN A 56 -1.31 -0.14 -3.16
N LEU A 57 -2.06 0.87 -2.71
CA LEU A 57 -3.37 0.66 -2.09
C LEU A 57 -4.41 0.25 -3.19
N PRO A 58 -5.27 -0.75 -2.94
CA PRO A 58 -6.33 -1.17 -3.86
C PRO A 58 -7.45 -0.14 -4.00
#